data_AF-A0A5N6R942-F1
#
_entry.id   AF-A0A5N6R942-F1
#
_cell.length_a   1.000
_cell.length_b   1.000
_cell.length_c   1.000
_cell.angle_alpha   90.00
_cell.angle_beta   90.00
_cell.angle_gamma   90.00
#
_symmetry.space_group_name_H-M   'P 1'
#
loop_
_entity.id
_entity.type
_entity.pdbx_description
1 polymer ?
#
loop_
_entity_poly.entity_id
_entity_poly.type
_entity_poly.pdbx_seq_one_letter_code
_entity_poly.pdbx_strand_id
1 'polypeptide(L)' 'MAGHDARTKAMRIAVSIKEVEATSLKGQDKDQIEVKGEGIDTVKLATIIRKKIGHAEIVSVAARRQERREQRRRERT' A
#
# COMPACT_ATOMS: atom_id res chain seq x y z
N MET A 1 -3.62 -10.55 -11.64
CA MET A 1 -3.31 -11.71 -10.78
C MET A 1 -4.33 -12.81 -11.03
N ALA A 2 -3.96 -13.94 -11.64
CA ALA A 2 -4.89 -15.06 -11.84
C ALA A 2 -4.71 -16.10 -10.72
N GLY A 3 -5.55 -16.05 -9.69
CA GLY A 3 -5.59 -17.06 -8.63
C GLY A 3 -5.92 -16.52 -7.23
N HIS A 4 -6.69 -17.28 -6.45
CA HIS A 4 -6.97 -16.98 -5.04
C HIS A 4 -5.68 -16.97 -4.19
N ASP A 5 -4.77 -17.92 -4.44
CA ASP A 5 -3.50 -18.07 -3.71
C ASP A 5 -2.53 -16.90 -3.91
N ALA A 6 -2.48 -16.35 -5.12
CA ALA A 6 -1.65 -15.18 -5.43
C ALA A 6 -2.11 -13.95 -4.62
N ARG A 7 -3.42 -13.74 -4.53
CA ARG A 7 -4.03 -12.62 -3.80
C ARG A 7 -3.74 -12.72 -2.30
N THR A 8 -3.93 -13.90 -1.72
CA THR A 8 -3.66 -14.14 -0.29
C THR A 8 -2.18 -13.97 0.05
N LYS A 9 -1.27 -14.47 -0.80
CA LYS A 9 0.18 -14.26 -0.60
C LYS A 9 0.56 -12.78 -0.70
N ALA A 10 0.00 -12.06 -1.66
CA ALA A 10 0.31 -10.65 -1.86
C ALA A 10 -0.15 -9.80 -0.67
N MET A 11 -1.37 -10.04 -0.16
CA MET A 11 -1.86 -9.39 1.06
C MET A 11 -0.99 -9.73 2.27
N ARG A 12 -0.60 -11.00 2.46
CA ARG A 12 0.31 -11.38 3.56
C ARG A 12 1.65 -10.65 3.48
N ILE A 13 2.23 -10.49 2.29
CA ILE A 13 3.48 -9.74 2.12
C ILE A 13 3.27 -8.27 2.49
N ALA A 14 2.20 -7.65 2.00
CA ALA A 14 1.91 -6.25 2.27
C ALA A 14 1.69 -6.01 3.78
N VAL A 15 0.89 -6.83 4.46
CA VAL A 15 0.63 -6.72 5.91
C VAL A 15 1.84 -7.11 6.76
N SER A 16 2.78 -7.89 6.22
CA SER A 16 4.01 -8.26 6.94
C SER A 16 4.99 -7.08 7.10
N ILE A 17 4.76 -5.97 6.39
CA ILE A 17 5.57 -4.75 6.51
C ILE A 17 5.01 -3.92 7.66
N LYS A 18 5.85 -3.58 8.64
CA LYS A 18 5.44 -2.83 9.84
C LYS A 18 4.85 -1.45 9.54
N GLU A 19 5.28 -0.84 8.43
CA GLU A 19 4.89 0.48 7.98
C GLU A 19 3.48 0.50 7.37
N VAL A 20 2.88 -0.67 7.13
CA VAL A 20 1.55 -0.80 6.51
C VAL A 20 0.47 -0.78 7.60
N GLU A 21 -0.38 0.24 7.56
CA GLU A 21 -1.54 0.38 8.44
C GLU A 21 -2.74 -0.41 7.93
N ALA A 22 -2.96 -0.43 6.60
CA ALA A 22 -4.11 -1.08 6.01
C ALA A 22 -3.83 -1.58 4.60
N THR A 23 -4.52 -2.65 4.20
CA THR A 23 -4.48 -3.17 2.83
C THR A 23 -5.90 -3.46 2.35
N SER A 24 -6.14 -3.34 1.04
CA SER A 24 -7.46 -3.58 0.45
C SER A 24 -7.31 -4.10 -0.98
N LEU A 25 -8.13 -5.07 -1.37
CA LEU A 25 -8.19 -5.54 -2.76
C LEU A 25 -9.10 -4.61 -3.58
N LYS A 26 -8.63 -4.19 -4.75
CA LYS A 26 -9.31 -3.35 -5.73
C LYS A 26 -9.23 -3.96 -7.13
N GLY A 27 -9.93 -3.36 -8.08
CA GLY A 27 -10.09 -3.87 -9.46
C GLY A 27 -11.33 -4.76 -9.58
N GLN A 28 -11.95 -4.78 -10.76
CA GLN A 28 -13.12 -5.62 -11.04
C GLN A 28 -12.80 -7.10 -10.81
N ASP A 29 -11.58 -7.52 -11.12
CA ASP A 29 -11.09 -8.89 -10.94
C ASP A 29 -10.38 -9.10 -9.58
N LYS A 30 -10.41 -8.10 -8.69
CA LYS A 30 -9.67 -8.08 -7.41
C LYS A 30 -8.17 -8.32 -7.60
N ASP A 31 -7.64 -7.80 -8.69
CA ASP A 31 -6.31 -7.99 -9.22
C ASP A 31 -5.33 -6.89 -8.78
N GLN A 32 -5.82 -5.82 -8.15
CA GLN A 32 -5.04 -4.73 -7.61
C GLN A 32 -5.06 -4.73 -6.08
N ILE A 33 -3.97 -4.30 -5.46
CA ILE A 33 -3.86 -4.19 -4.00
C ILE A 33 -3.51 -2.75 -3.65
N GLU A 34 -4.41 -2.12 -2.91
CA GLU A 34 -4.17 -0.83 -2.27
C GLU A 34 -3.52 -1.07 -0.91
N VAL A 35 -2.41 -0.38 -0.66
CA VAL A 35 -1.65 -0.44 0.59
C VAL A 35 -1.58 0.98 1.15
N LYS A 36 -1.92 1.14 2.42
CA LYS A 36 -1.90 2.41 3.15
C LYS A 36 -0.96 2.30 4.34
N GLY A 37 -0.18 3.33 4.57
CA GLY A 37 0.74 3.43 5.69
C GLY A 37 1.75 4.53 5.50
N GLU A 38 2.67 4.66 6.45
CA GLU A 38 3.63 5.76 6.52
C GLU A 38 5.06 5.20 6.41
N GLY A 39 5.88 5.80 5.54
CA GLY A 39 7.25 5.33 5.30
C GLY A 39 7.37 4.11 4.37
N ILE A 40 6.29 3.70 3.70
CA ILE A 40 6.30 2.52 2.84
C ILE A 40 7.24 2.72 1.63
N ASP A 41 8.25 1.86 1.53
CA ASP A 41 9.10 1.74 0.35
C ASP A 41 8.36 0.96 -0.76
N THR A 42 7.75 1.71 -1.68
CA THR A 42 6.95 1.17 -2.79
C THR A 42 7.79 0.30 -3.74
N VAL A 43 9.07 0.63 -3.94
CA VAL A 43 9.98 -0.11 -4.82
C VAL A 43 10.33 -1.45 -4.19
N LYS A 44 10.68 -1.47 -2.90
CA LYS A 44 10.93 -2.73 -2.18
C LYS A 44 9.69 -3.61 -2.15
N LEU A 45 8.52 -3.04 -1.85
CA LEU A 45 7.25 -3.79 -1.85
C LEU A 45 6.98 -4.43 -3.21
N ALA A 46 7.05 -3.66 -4.29
CA ALA A 46 6.87 -4.18 -5.65
C ALA A 46 7.90 -5.25 -6.01
N THR A 47 9.15 -5.09 -5.57
CA THR A 47 10.22 -6.08 -5.81
C THR A 47 9.96 -7.40 -5.10
N ILE A 48 9.50 -7.37 -3.85
CA ILE A 48 9.17 -8.60 -3.10
C ILE A 48 8.00 -9.32 -3.74
N ILE A 49 6.96 -8.59 -4.17
CA ILE A 49 5.81 -9.15 -4.88
C ILE A 49 6.27 -9.77 -6.20
N ARG A 50 7.11 -9.06 -6.98
CA ARG A 50 7.70 -9.57 -8.23
C ARG A 50 8.43 -10.90 -8.04
N LYS A 51 9.22 -11.01 -6.97
CA LYS A 51 9.96 -12.23 -6.65
C LYS A 51 9.09 -13.38 -6.17
N LYS A 52 8.06 -13.12 -5.36
CA LYS A 52 7.27 -14.17 -4.70
C LYS A 52 6.03 -14.62 -5.48
N ILE A 53 5.47 -13.75 -6.30
CA ILE A 53 4.16 -13.95 -6.93
C ILE A 53 4.27 -13.87 -8.46
N GLY A 54 5.29 -13.21 -8.98
CA GLY A 54 5.48 -12.96 -10.41
C GLY A 54 5.14 -11.52 -10.76
N HIS A 55 4.81 -11.26 -12.02
CA HIS A 55 4.68 -9.90 -12.55
C HIS A 55 3.76 -9.00 -11.69
N ALA A 56 4.29 -7.83 -11.31
CA ALA A 56 3.55 -6.81 -10.58
C ALA A 56 3.97 -5.42 -11.03
N GLU A 57 3.01 -4.51 -11.08
CA GLU A 57 3.18 -3.12 -11.53
C GLU A 57 2.68 -2.16 -10.46
N ILE A 58 3.36 -1.03 -10.33
CA ILE A 58 2.91 0.07 -9.47
C ILE A 58 1.99 0.94 -10.32
N VAL A 59 0.69 0.86 -10.07
CA VAL A 59 -0.33 1.60 -10.84
C VAL A 59 -0.39 3.07 -10.42
N SER A 60 -0.33 3.34 -9.11
CA SER A 60 -0.37 4.69 -8.58
C SER A 60 0.23 4.74 -7.19
N VAL A 61 0.88 5.86 -6.86
CA VAL A 61 1.38 6.17 -5.52
C VAL A 61 0.87 7.55 -5.16
N ALA A 62 0.12 7.64 -4.08
CA ALA A 62 -0.42 8.89 -3.58
C ALA A 62 0.02 9.09 -2.13
N ALA A 63 0.56 10.26 -1.82
CA ALA A 63 0.79 10.67 -0.45
C ALA A 63 -0.58 10.87 0.23
N ARG A 64 -0.77 10.28 1.41
CA ARG A 64 -1.90 10.63 2.26
C ARG A 64 -1.74 12.10 2.61
N ARG A 65 -2.67 12.96 2.17
CA ARG A 65 -2.76 14.33 2.67
C ARG A 65 -3.08 14.24 4.17
N GLN A 66 -2.06 14.10 5.01
CA GLN A 66 -2.17 14.56 6.38
C GLN A 66 -2.38 16.06 6.25
N GLU A 67 -3.64 16.50 6.34
CA GLU A 67 -3.92 17.90 6.60
C GLU A 67 -3.08 18.26 7.82
N ARG A 68 -2.15 19.17 7.59
CA ARG A 68 -1.31 19.83 8.58
C ARG A 68 -2.20 20.70 9.48
N ARG A 69 -3.17 20.07 10.17
CA ARG A 69 -4.33 20.72 10.81
C ARG A 69 -4.04 21.27 12.22
N GLU A 70 -2.78 21.25 12.67
CA GLU A 70 -2.43 21.71 14.01
C GLU A 70 -1.50 22.94 14.09
N GLN A 71 -1.06 23.53 12.97
CA GLN A 71 -0.05 24.60 13.05
C GLN A 71 -0.58 26.05 13.00
N ARG A 72 -1.90 26.29 12.90
CA ARG A 72 -2.45 27.67 12.86
C ARG A 72 -3.31 28.09 14.07
N ARG A 73 -3.50 27.24 15.09
CA ARG A 73 -4.27 27.57 16.31
C ARG A 73 -3.39 27.95 17.51
N ARG A 74 -2.17 28.44 17.27
CA ARG A 74 -1.29 29.01 18.30
C ARG A 74 -0.88 30.48 18.05
N GLU A 75 -1.28 31.08 16.93
CA GLU A 75 -0.95 32.49 16.59
C GLU A 75 -2.08 33.49 16.94
N ARG A 76 -3.01 33.14 17.82
CA ARG A 76 -4.09 34.03 18.28
C ARG A 76 -4.23 34.06 19.81
N THR A 77 -3.14 33.82 20.52
CA THR A 77 -3.00 34.24 21.92
C THR A 77 -2.58 35.71 21.95
#